data_AF-A0ABD1Q6L9-F1
#
_entry.id   AF-A0ABD1Q6L9-F1
#
_cell.length_a   1.000
_cell.length_b   1.000
_cell.length_c   1.000
_cell.angle_alpha   90.00
_cell.angle_beta   90.00
_cell.angle_gamma   90.00
#
_symmetry.space_group_name_H-M   'P 1'
#
loop_
_entity.id
_entity.type
_entity.pdbx_description
1 polymer ?
#
loop_
_entity_poly.entity_id
_entity_poly.type
_entity_poly.pdbx_seq_one_letter_code
_entity_poly.pdbx_strand_id
1 'polypeptide(L)'
;MILRDNGEAETEDESDSDEIPELEDVGVERWRRCTNIASITFVEKLGLSMLKHSRPYKLQWLNECGEVKVTKQVLVNFTIGRYIDDVMCDVVPMHAGHLLLERP
;
A
#
# COMPACT_ATOMS: atom_id res chain seq x y z
N MET A 1 19.47 24.01 -26.49
CA MET A 1 19.93 25.07 -27.42
C MET A 1 21.44 25.22 -27.27
N ILE A 2 22.19 24.61 -28.18
CA ILE A 2 23.67 24.66 -28.18
C ILE A 2 24.08 25.54 -29.37
N LEU A 3 24.86 26.59 -29.11
CA LEU A 3 25.43 27.46 -30.15
C LEU A 3 26.71 26.84 -30.69
N ARG A 4 26.80 26.70 -32.01
CA ARG A 4 28.04 26.34 -32.71
C ARG A 4 28.71 27.60 -33.29
N ASP A 5 30.02 27.56 -33.45
CA ASP A 5 30.87 28.72 -33.80
C ASP A 5 30.61 29.31 -35.20
N ASN A 6 29.78 28.63 -36.00
CA ASN A 6 29.32 29.03 -37.33
C ASN A 6 27.98 29.81 -37.31
N GLY A 7 27.44 30.14 -36.13
CA GLY A 7 26.33 31.11 -36.00
C GLY A 7 24.94 30.57 -36.33
N GLU A 8 24.79 29.29 -36.63
CA GLU A 8 23.50 28.62 -36.73
C GLU A 8 23.11 28.03 -35.36
N ALA A 9 21.88 28.32 -34.93
CA ALA A 9 21.31 27.81 -33.70
C ALA A 9 20.45 26.58 -34.01
N GLU A 10 20.87 25.40 -33.53
CA GLU A 10 20.05 24.20 -33.55
C GLU A 10 19.16 24.21 -32.29
N THR A 11 17.84 24.25 -32.50
CA THR A 11 16.87 23.92 -31.46
C THR A 11 16.79 22.41 -31.39
N GLU A 12 17.29 21.82 -30.31
CA GLU A 12 16.88 20.47 -29.93
C GLU A 12 15.39 20.54 -29.59
N ASP A 13 14.61 19.97 -30.47
CA ASP A 13 13.21 19.62 -30.31
C ASP A 13 13.08 18.59 -29.18
N GLU A 14 12.95 19.08 -27.95
CA GLU A 14 12.46 18.32 -26.80
C GLU A 14 10.98 17.97 -27.03
N SER A 15 10.76 17.01 -27.92
CA SER A 15 9.51 16.27 -28.06
C SER A 15 9.52 15.14 -27.04
N ASP A 16 9.50 15.47 -25.73
CA ASP A 16 9.07 14.52 -24.71
C ASP A 16 7.54 14.61 -24.62
N SER A 17 6.89 14.24 -25.73
CA SER A 17 5.53 13.73 -25.60
C SER A 17 5.71 12.35 -25.02
N ASP A 18 5.69 12.27 -23.68
CA ASP A 18 5.42 11.02 -22.97
C ASP A 18 4.10 10.48 -23.54
N GLU A 19 4.23 9.65 -24.57
CA GLU A 19 3.12 8.94 -25.17
C GLU A 19 2.57 8.05 -24.06
N ILE A 20 1.47 8.50 -23.44
CA ILE A 20 0.72 7.69 -22.50
C ILE A 20 0.35 6.43 -23.29
N PRO A 21 0.89 5.24 -22.95
CA PRO A 21 0.46 4.04 -23.64
C PRO A 21 -1.05 3.94 -23.46
N GLU A 22 -1.78 3.75 -24.56
CA GLU A 22 -3.19 3.43 -24.48
C GLU A 22 -3.34 2.27 -23.50
N LEU A 23 -3.90 2.57 -22.34
CA LEU A 23 -4.15 1.59 -21.31
C LEU A 23 -5.21 0.66 -21.88
N GLU A 24 -4.77 -0.44 -22.50
CA GLU A 24 -5.59 -1.62 -22.58
C GLU A 24 -6.11 -1.88 -21.16
N ASP A 25 -7.42 -1.95 -21.05
CA ASP A 25 -8.24 -2.00 -19.85
C ASP A 25 -7.85 -3.17 -18.92
N VAL A 26 -6.69 -3.04 -18.28
CA VAL A 26 -6.21 -3.93 -17.22
C VAL A 26 -6.36 -3.18 -15.92
N GLY A 27 -7.61 -2.91 -15.57
CA GLY A 27 -8.09 -2.75 -14.20
C GLY A 27 -7.45 -1.61 -13.42
N VAL A 28 -8.24 -0.54 -13.28
CA VAL A 28 -8.15 0.49 -12.24
C VAL A 28 -8.32 -0.13 -10.82
N GLU A 29 -7.46 -1.08 -10.43
CA GLU A 29 -7.46 -1.75 -9.11
C GLU A 29 -6.11 -1.66 -8.39
N ARG A 30 -5.07 -1.14 -9.06
CA ARG A 30 -3.70 -1.09 -8.51
C ARG A 30 -3.34 0.22 -7.80
N TRP A 31 -4.30 1.09 -7.49
CA TRP A 31 -4.05 2.30 -6.68
C TRP A 31 -4.78 2.34 -5.33
N ARG A 32 -5.49 1.28 -4.94
CA ARG A 32 -6.20 1.21 -3.64
C ARG A 32 -5.92 -0.07 -2.84
N ARG A 33 -4.68 -0.57 -2.87
CA ARG A 33 -4.25 -1.59 -1.89
C ARG A 33 -3.78 -0.89 -0.63
N CYS A 34 -4.71 -0.17 -0.01
CA CYS A 34 -4.53 0.35 1.33
C CYS A 34 -4.57 -0.83 2.30
N THR A 35 -3.49 -1.07 3.06
CA THR A 35 -3.35 -2.26 3.90
C THR A 35 -3.72 -1.93 5.34
N ASN A 36 -4.89 -2.35 5.79
CA ASN A 36 -5.22 -2.25 7.21
C ASN A 36 -4.36 -3.25 8.00
N ILE A 37 -3.91 -2.85 9.18
CA ILE A 37 -2.99 -3.66 9.99
C ILE A 37 -3.54 -3.79 11.41
N ALA A 38 -3.53 -5.02 11.93
CA ALA A 38 -3.88 -5.32 13.31
C ALA A 38 -2.67 -5.91 14.04
N SER A 39 -2.45 -5.47 15.28
CA SER A 39 -1.42 -6.09 16.11
C SER A 39 -1.83 -7.51 16.51
N ILE A 40 -0.87 -8.42 16.56
CA ILE A 40 -1.13 -9.78 17.06
C ILE A 40 -1.74 -9.76 18.47
N THR A 41 -1.27 -8.83 19.32
CA THR A 41 -1.76 -8.66 20.69
C THR A 41 -3.22 -8.20 20.75
N PHE A 42 -3.68 -7.40 19.79
CA PHE A 42 -5.07 -6.97 19.67
C PHE A 42 -5.97 -8.15 19.32
N VAL A 43 -5.57 -8.90 18.30
CA VAL A 43 -6.31 -10.09 17.81
C VAL A 43 -6.44 -11.15 18.89
N GLU A 44 -5.35 -11.45 19.60
CA GLU A 44 -5.32 -12.44 20.68
C GLU A 44 -6.17 -12.01 21.88
N LYS A 45 -6.08 -10.75 22.31
CA LYS A 45 -6.85 -10.23 23.45
C LYS A 45 -8.35 -10.22 23.20
N LEU A 46 -8.77 -10.00 21.96
CA LEU A 46 -10.18 -10.03 21.58
C LEU A 46 -10.67 -11.42 21.16
N GLY A 47 -9.77 -12.43 21.10
CA GLY A 47 -10.11 -13.78 20.70
C GLY A 47 -10.58 -13.89 19.24
N LEU A 48 -10.10 -13.00 18.37
CA LEU A 48 -10.51 -12.99 16.96
C LEU A 48 -9.87 -14.13 16.17
N SER A 49 -10.63 -14.70 15.24
CA SER A 49 -10.15 -15.79 14.38
C SER A 49 -9.21 -15.26 13.30
N MET A 50 -7.97 -15.77 13.29
CA MET A 50 -7.01 -15.49 12.23
C MET A 50 -7.21 -16.44 11.05
N LEU A 51 -7.22 -15.88 9.85
CA LEU A 51 -7.23 -16.59 8.57
C LEU A 51 -5.82 -16.63 7.98
N LYS A 52 -5.52 -17.68 7.22
CA LYS A 52 -4.25 -17.75 6.48
C LYS A 52 -4.31 -16.77 5.31
N HIS A 53 -3.29 -15.94 5.17
CA HIS A 53 -3.17 -15.01 4.05
C HIS A 53 -2.95 -15.80 2.75
N SER A 54 -3.75 -15.53 1.72
CA SER A 54 -3.71 -16.24 0.43
C SER A 54 -2.38 -16.04 -0.30
N ARG A 55 -1.79 -14.84 -0.19
CA ARG A 55 -0.49 -14.46 -0.76
C ARG A 55 0.47 -13.89 0.29
N PRO A 56 1.10 -14.72 1.14
CA PRO A 56 2.01 -14.25 2.16
C PRO A 56 3.14 -13.40 1.56
N TYR A 57 3.47 -12.30 2.21
CA TYR A 57 4.45 -11.34 1.71
C TYR A 57 5.25 -10.75 2.86
N LYS A 58 6.16 -9.83 2.54
CA LYS A 58 7.09 -9.26 3.50
C LYS A 58 6.93 -7.74 3.53
N LEU A 59 6.84 -7.19 4.73
CA LEU A 59 6.74 -5.77 5.04
C LEU A 59 8.07 -5.31 5.62
N GLN A 60 8.74 -4.39 4.93
CA GLN A 60 10.02 -3.83 5.39
C GLN A 60 9.87 -2.48 6.10
N TRP A 61 8.74 -1.79 5.94
CA TRP A 61 8.57 -0.42 6.43
C TRP A 61 7.99 -0.31 7.85
N LEU A 62 7.46 -1.41 8.42
CA LEU A 62 6.69 -1.36 9.66
C LEU A 62 7.52 -1.52 10.95
N ASN A 63 8.72 -2.09 10.88
CA ASN A 63 9.52 -2.40 12.07
C ASN A 63 11.01 -2.05 11.85
N GLU A 64 11.59 -1.30 12.79
CA GLU A 64 13.02 -0.99 12.81
C GLU A 64 13.88 -2.23 13.08
N CYS A 65 13.30 -3.29 13.66
CA CYS A 65 13.99 -4.55 13.91
C CYS A 65 14.04 -5.51 12.69
N GLY A 66 13.61 -5.05 11.51
CA GLY A 66 13.76 -5.77 10.25
C GLY A 66 12.45 -6.20 9.59
N GLU A 67 12.59 -7.13 8.65
CA GLU A 67 11.52 -7.55 7.74
C GLU A 67 10.42 -8.38 8.45
N VAL A 68 9.17 -7.92 8.39
CA VAL A 68 8.01 -8.59 8.97
C VAL A 68 7.30 -9.42 7.90
N LYS A 69 7.16 -10.72 8.13
CA LYS A 69 6.43 -11.59 7.21
C LYS A 69 4.93 -11.62 7.55
N VAL A 70 4.10 -11.11 6.64
CA VAL A 70 2.65 -11.21 6.74
C VAL A 70 2.20 -12.57 6.21
N THR A 71 1.57 -13.35 7.08
CA THR A 71 1.10 -14.70 6.74
C THR A 71 -0.35 -14.95 7.14
N LYS A 72 -0.94 -14.03 7.90
CA LYS A 72 -2.28 -14.14 8.46
C LYS A 72 -3.04 -12.83 8.31
N GLN A 73 -4.35 -12.94 8.21
CA GLN A 73 -5.29 -11.83 8.19
C GLN A 73 -6.39 -12.05 9.21
N VAL A 74 -7.10 -10.99 9.55
CA VAL A 74 -8.25 -11.03 10.45
C VAL A 74 -9.32 -10.09 9.92
N LEU A 75 -10.58 -10.52 9.97
CA LEU A 75 -11.71 -9.62 9.73
C LEU A 75 -12.03 -8.91 11.05
N VAL A 76 -11.92 -7.58 11.04
CA VAL A 76 -12.22 -6.74 12.21
C VAL A 76 -13.53 -6.02 11.96
N ASN A 77 -14.57 -6.42 12.69
CA ASN A 77 -15.79 -5.66 12.82
C ASN A 77 -15.60 -4.61 13.91
N PHE A 78 -15.87 -3.34 13.61
CA PHE A 78 -15.80 -2.28 14.62
C PHE A 78 -16.86 -1.21 14.41
N THR A 79 -17.09 -0.42 15.45
CA THR A 79 -18.03 0.69 15.44
C THR A 79 -17.39 1.94 16.03
N ILE A 80 -17.44 3.06 15.29
CA ILE A 80 -16.98 4.38 15.75
C ILE A 80 -18.17 5.34 15.68
N GLY A 81 -18.82 5.57 16.82
CA GLY A 81 -20.05 6.37 16.88
C GLY A 81 -21.17 5.72 16.04
N ARG A 82 -21.55 6.35 14.93
CA ARG A 82 -22.55 5.80 13.98
C ARG A 82 -21.92 5.02 12.81
N TYR A 83 -20.60 5.01 12.71
CA TYR A 83 -19.88 4.30 11.66
C TYR A 83 -19.74 2.83 12.05
N ILE A 84 -20.16 1.91 11.19
CA ILE A 84 -20.02 0.47 11.37
C ILE A 84 -19.32 -0.05 10.12
N ASP A 85 -18.27 -0.85 10.31
CA ASP A 85 -17.51 -1.37 9.19
C ASP A 85 -16.84 -2.71 9.53
N ASP A 86 -16.57 -3.46 8.46
CA ASP A 86 -15.92 -4.75 8.44
C ASP A 86 -14.70 -4.67 7.54
N VAL A 87 -13.52 -4.64 8.16
CA VAL A 87 -12.26 -4.47 7.44
C VAL A 87 -11.37 -5.70 7.56
N MET A 88 -10.76 -6.11 6.45
CA MET A 88 -9.71 -7.13 6.47
C MET A 88 -8.39 -6.46 6.85
N CYS A 89 -7.75 -6.98 7.90
CA CYS A 89 -6.48 -6.49 8.41
C CYS A 89 -5.40 -7.57 8.32
N ASP A 90 -4.20 -7.17 7.94
CA ASP A 90 -3.00 -7.99 8.05
C ASP A 90 -2.53 -8.06 9.50
N VAL A 91 -2.21 -9.27 9.96
CA VAL A 91 -1.78 -9.49 11.34
C VAL A 91 -0.27 -9.47 11.42
N VAL A 92 0.25 -8.57 12.25
CA VAL A 92 1.70 -8.37 12.43
C VAL A 92 2.06 -8.12 13.90
N PRO A 93 3.29 -8.48 14.31
CA PRO A 93 3.84 -7.99 15.56
C PRO A 93 4.20 -6.50 15.41
N MET A 94 3.47 -5.61 16.10
CA MET A 94 3.77 -4.18 16.13
C MET A 94 3.62 -3.60 17.54
N HIS A 95 4.29 -2.48 17.80
CA HIS A 95 4.22 -1.74 19.08
C HIS A 95 3.63 -0.33 18.94
N ALA A 96 3.42 0.14 17.72
CA ALA A 96 2.90 1.49 17.42
C ALA A 96 1.37 1.64 17.60
N GLY A 97 0.65 0.57 17.97
CA GLY A 97 -0.79 0.58 18.19
C GLY A 97 -1.43 -0.80 18.18
N HIS A 98 -2.77 -0.83 18.15
CA HIS A 98 -3.57 -2.06 18.07
C HIS A 98 -4.21 -2.28 16.69
N LEU A 99 -4.68 -1.20 16.05
CA LEU A 99 -5.34 -1.22 14.75
C LEU A 99 -4.91 0.03 13.97
N LEU A 100 -4.37 -0.15 12.77
CA LEU A 100 -4.04 0.89 11.82
C LEU A 100 -5.00 0.75 10.63
N LEU A 101 -5.84 1.76 10.46
CA LEU A 101 -6.76 1.86 9.34
C LEU A 101 -6.16 2.84 8.33
N GLU A 102 -6.02 2.40 7.09
CA GLU A 102 -5.54 3.27 6.03
C GLU A 102 -6.69 4.12 5.43
N ARG A 103 -6.36 5.04 4.50
CA ARG A 103 -7.30 6.07 4.03
C ARG A 103 -8.47 5.47 3.21
N PRO A 104 -9.67 6.08 3.28
CA PRO A 104 -10.89 5.62 2.59
C PRO A 104 -10.89 5.79 1.05
#